data_AF-K9EGQ8-F1
#
_entry.id   AF-K9EGQ8-F1
#
_cell.length_a   1.000
_cell.length_b   1.000
_cell.length_c   1.000
_cell.angle_alpha   90.00
_cell.angle_beta   90.00
_cell.angle_gamma   90.00
#
_symmetry.space_group_name_H-M   'P 1'
#
loop_
_entity.id
_entity.type
_entity.pdbx_description
1 polymer ?
#
loop_
_entity_poly.entity_id
_entity_poly.type
_entity_poly.pdbx_seq_one_letter_code
_entity_poly.pdbx_strand_id
1 'polypeptide(L)'
;MDNTQSAAAAGAAQKTDAGYATTSSAQAREQMAGGQKKTIGELVATVTAQFSALIRDEFKYAQTSLTQKVKNLGIGGGLFAVAGILALYLLLFLLLATAAGFTVLFGGRWWAGFLATAGVLLLIIAVLGGLGAMKFKKSGQYKADPVGGVTKDVNAFKKGLSK
;
A
#
# COMPACT_ATOMS: atom_id res chain seq x y z
N MET A 1 -20.54 34.26 33.15
CA MET A 1 -19.29 34.92 32.74
C MET A 1 -18.44 33.84 32.07
N ASP A 2 -18.32 33.71 30.76
CA ASP A 2 -18.76 34.55 29.66
C ASP A 2 -18.85 33.71 28.39
N ASN A 3 -19.99 33.86 27.69
CA ASN A 3 -20.23 33.36 26.36
C ASN A 3 -19.99 34.55 25.42
N THR A 4 -18.73 34.84 25.10
CA THR A 4 -18.30 35.98 24.26
C THR A 4 -17.04 35.68 23.45
N GLN A 5 -17.06 34.59 22.67
CA GLN A 5 -16.20 34.47 21.47
C GLN A 5 -16.99 34.31 20.17
N SER A 6 -18.31 34.48 20.24
CA SER A 6 -19.14 34.75 19.08
C SER A 6 -19.24 36.28 18.92
N ALA A 7 -18.70 36.79 17.81
CA ALA A 7 -18.78 38.17 17.32
C ALA A 7 -17.96 39.25 18.07
N ALA A 8 -16.79 39.59 17.53
CA ALA A 8 -16.47 40.98 17.14
C ALA A 8 -15.10 41.11 16.45
N ALA A 9 -15.06 42.06 15.51
CA ALA A 9 -13.89 42.66 14.84
C ALA A 9 -13.23 41.81 13.73
N ALA A 10 -13.74 41.83 12.49
CA ALA A 10 -13.72 42.96 11.55
C ALA A 10 -12.30 43.45 11.24
N GLY A 11 -11.73 42.95 10.14
CA GLY A 11 -10.40 43.34 9.69
C GLY A 11 -9.85 42.56 8.50
N ALA A 12 -10.69 42.23 7.51
CA ALA A 12 -10.20 41.84 6.18
C ALA A 12 -11.35 41.99 5.16
N ALA A 13 -11.84 43.22 5.05
CA ALA A 13 -12.58 43.63 3.88
C ALA A 13 -11.69 43.44 2.64
N GLN A 14 -12.30 42.91 1.58
CA GLN A 14 -12.04 43.36 0.21
C GLN A 14 -10.67 42.99 -0.40
N LYS A 15 -10.62 41.80 -1.00
CA LYS A 15 -10.05 41.64 -2.35
C LYS A 15 -10.96 40.77 -3.21
N THR A 16 -11.96 41.45 -3.77
CA THR A 16 -12.45 41.20 -5.12
C THR A 16 -11.26 41.19 -6.09
N ASP A 17 -11.03 40.07 -6.76
CA ASP A 17 -10.23 40.03 -8.00
C ASP A 17 -10.68 38.77 -8.78
N ALA A 18 -11.74 38.83 -9.58
CA ALA A 18 -11.72 39.36 -10.94
C ALA A 18 -10.61 38.76 -11.85
N GLY A 19 -10.11 37.56 -11.54
CA GLY A 19 -9.00 36.95 -12.27
C GLY A 19 -9.30 35.81 -13.27
N TYR A 20 -10.56 35.37 -13.43
CA TYR A 20 -10.88 34.21 -14.30
C TYR A 20 -11.63 34.53 -15.59
N ALA A 21 -11.96 35.79 -15.84
CA ALA A 21 -12.59 36.20 -17.08
C ALA A 21 -12.05 37.57 -17.45
N THR A 22 -11.17 37.65 -18.46
CA THR A 22 -11.15 38.71 -19.52
C THR A 22 -9.89 38.62 -20.40
N THR A 23 -8.75 38.06 -19.97
CA THR A 23 -7.56 38.02 -20.85
C THR A 23 -7.71 37.08 -22.07
N SER A 24 -8.57 36.07 -21.96
CA SER A 24 -8.77 35.08 -23.04
C SER A 24 -9.64 35.57 -24.19
N SER A 25 -10.57 36.52 -24.00
CA SER A 25 -11.50 36.87 -25.09
C SER A 25 -10.85 37.67 -26.21
N ALA A 26 -9.81 38.45 -25.93
CA ALA A 26 -9.00 39.12 -26.95
C ALA A 26 -7.98 38.16 -27.61
N GLN A 27 -7.26 37.37 -26.80
CA GLN A 27 -6.26 36.41 -27.27
C GLN A 27 -6.87 35.22 -28.04
N ALA A 28 -8.06 34.75 -27.66
CA ALA A 28 -8.80 33.73 -28.38
C ALA A 28 -9.41 34.28 -29.69
N ARG A 29 -9.75 35.57 -29.75
CA ARG A 29 -10.20 36.21 -31.00
C ARG A 29 -9.05 36.42 -31.98
N GLU A 30 -7.84 36.69 -31.51
CA GLU A 30 -6.65 36.80 -32.35
C GLU A 30 -6.19 35.43 -32.89
N GLN A 31 -6.27 34.38 -32.07
CA GLN A 31 -6.03 32.99 -32.51
C GLN A 31 -7.11 32.45 -33.47
N MET A 32 -8.35 32.95 -33.39
CA MET A 32 -9.44 32.59 -34.32
C MET A 32 -9.47 33.43 -35.61
N ALA A 33 -8.89 34.65 -35.61
CA ALA A 33 -8.80 35.51 -36.78
C ALA A 33 -7.70 35.07 -37.78
N GLY A 34 -6.69 34.34 -37.33
CA GLY A 34 -5.64 33.73 -38.16
C GLY A 34 -5.90 32.27 -38.53
N GLY A 35 -7.16 31.90 -38.76
CA GLY A 35 -7.63 30.53 -38.90
C GLY A 35 -7.04 29.74 -40.08
N GLN A 36 -5.83 29.20 -39.91
CA GLN A 36 -5.47 27.96 -40.58
C GLN A 36 -6.17 26.83 -39.85
N LYS A 37 -7.11 26.16 -40.52
CA LYS A 37 -7.74 24.94 -40.03
C LYS A 37 -6.62 23.98 -39.67
N LYS A 38 -6.45 23.72 -38.36
CA LYS A 38 -5.42 22.82 -37.85
C LYS A 38 -5.54 21.51 -38.62
N THR A 39 -4.51 21.20 -39.40
CA THR A 39 -4.57 20.06 -40.31
C THR A 39 -4.73 18.78 -39.49
N ILE A 40 -5.29 17.72 -40.07
CA ILE A 40 -5.48 16.45 -39.35
C ILE A 40 -4.14 15.95 -38.77
N GLY A 41 -3.02 16.17 -39.47
CA GLY A 41 -1.69 15.84 -38.97
C GLY A 41 -1.30 16.60 -37.71
N GLU A 42 -1.73 17.85 -37.57
CA GLU A 42 -1.40 18.70 -36.44
C GLU A 42 -2.32 18.45 -35.22
N LEU A 43 -3.55 18.00 -35.46
CA LEU A 43 -4.46 17.48 -34.44
C LEU A 43 -3.91 16.17 -33.85
N VAL A 44 -3.49 15.23 -34.71
CA VAL A 44 -2.87 13.98 -34.30
C VAL A 44 -1.57 14.25 -33.52
N ALA A 45 -0.70 15.12 -34.03
CA ALA A 45 0.53 15.50 -33.33
C ALA A 45 0.25 16.07 -31.93
N THR A 46 -0.81 16.86 -31.78
CA THR A 46 -1.20 17.45 -30.48
C THR A 46 -1.77 16.42 -29.52
N VAL A 47 -2.63 15.50 -30.00
CA VAL A 47 -3.17 14.42 -29.16
C VAL A 47 -2.06 13.46 -28.70
N THR A 48 -1.12 13.12 -29.59
CA THR A 48 0.05 12.31 -29.24
C THR A 48 0.96 13.01 -28.22
N ALA A 49 1.15 14.33 -28.37
CA ALA A 49 1.92 15.12 -27.42
C ALA A 49 1.24 15.17 -26.04
N GLN A 50 -0.08 15.36 -25.97
CA GLN A 50 -0.83 15.36 -24.71
C GLN A 50 -0.83 13.99 -24.03
N PHE A 51 -1.01 12.91 -24.80
CA PHE A 51 -0.93 11.56 -24.28
C PHE A 51 0.47 11.24 -23.71
N SER A 52 1.53 11.68 -24.40
CA SER A 52 2.91 11.55 -23.93
C SER A 52 3.17 12.35 -22.65
N ALA A 53 2.58 13.55 -22.54
CA ALA A 53 2.64 14.36 -21.32
C ALA A 53 1.93 13.68 -20.15
N LEU A 54 0.71 13.16 -20.37
CA LEU A 54 -0.07 12.44 -19.35
C LEU A 54 0.68 11.23 -18.80
N ILE A 55 1.24 10.39 -19.68
CA ILE A 55 2.02 9.22 -19.27
C ILE A 55 3.25 9.63 -18.45
N ARG A 56 3.94 10.70 -18.86
CA ARG A 56 5.11 11.20 -18.13
C ARG A 56 4.73 11.70 -16.73
N ASP A 57 3.59 12.38 -16.61
CA ASP A 57 3.11 12.92 -15.34
C ASP A 57 2.61 11.82 -14.41
N GLU A 58 1.87 10.83 -14.94
CA GLU A 58 1.45 9.65 -14.19
C GLU A 58 2.65 8.84 -13.72
N PHE A 59 3.72 8.74 -14.52
CA PHE A 59 4.95 8.07 -14.11
C PHE A 59 5.68 8.82 -12.99
N LYS A 60 5.77 10.17 -13.05
CA LYS A 60 6.36 10.98 -11.97
C LYS A 60 5.55 10.86 -10.68
N TYR A 61 4.23 10.84 -10.79
CA TYR A 61 3.33 10.69 -9.65
C TYR A 61 3.38 9.27 -9.06
N ALA A 62 3.35 8.24 -9.92
CA ALA A 62 3.51 6.85 -9.54
C ALA A 62 4.88 6.60 -8.89
N GLN A 63 5.96 7.18 -9.43
CA GLN A 63 7.28 7.07 -8.84
C GLN A 63 7.33 7.66 -7.42
N THR A 64 6.75 8.84 -7.22
CA THR A 64 6.69 9.49 -5.89
C THR A 64 5.85 8.66 -4.92
N SER A 65 4.69 8.20 -5.37
CA SER A 65 3.76 7.37 -4.57
C SER A 65 4.35 6.00 -4.23
N LEU A 66 5.06 5.37 -5.18
CA LEU A 66 5.78 4.12 -4.98
C LEU A 66 6.94 4.32 -4.00
N THR A 67 7.71 5.39 -4.13
CA THR A 67 8.82 5.69 -3.22
C THR A 67 8.31 5.88 -1.78
N GLN A 68 7.21 6.63 -1.60
CA GLN A 68 6.56 6.77 -0.30
C GLN A 68 6.04 5.44 0.25
N LYS A 69 5.38 4.62 -0.59
CA LYS A 69 4.92 3.27 -0.21
C LYS A 69 6.07 2.37 0.20
N VAL A 70 7.16 2.34 -0.56
CA VAL A 70 8.36 1.54 -0.28
C VAL A 70 9.06 2.04 0.99
N LYS A 71 9.17 3.35 1.19
CA LYS A 71 9.76 3.90 2.41
C LYS A 71 8.95 3.52 3.65
N ASN A 72 7.63 3.68 3.60
CA ASN A 72 6.75 3.34 4.72
C ASN A 72 6.73 1.82 4.97
N LEU A 73 6.70 1.01 3.91
CA LEU A 73 6.80 -0.45 4.01
C LEU A 73 8.18 -0.91 4.49
N GLY A 74 9.24 -0.21 4.12
CA GLY A 74 10.61 -0.48 4.55
C GLY A 74 10.83 -0.14 6.01
N ILE A 75 10.34 1.02 6.48
CA ILE A 75 10.36 1.41 7.89
C ILE A 75 9.50 0.43 8.70
N GLY A 76 8.27 0.17 8.27
CA GLY A 76 7.39 -0.80 8.90
C GLY A 76 8.00 -2.20 8.96
N GLY A 77 8.58 -2.66 7.86
CA GLY A 77 9.28 -3.95 7.77
C GLY A 77 10.49 -4.01 8.68
N GLY A 78 11.29 -2.94 8.76
CA GLY A 78 12.43 -2.86 9.67
C GLY A 78 12.01 -2.88 11.15
N LEU A 79 10.98 -2.12 11.53
CA LEU A 79 10.42 -2.16 12.88
C LEU A 79 9.86 -3.54 13.23
N PHE A 80 9.14 -4.19 12.30
CA PHE A 80 8.65 -5.55 12.49
C PHE A 80 9.77 -6.58 12.59
N ALA A 81 10.89 -6.40 11.89
CA ALA A 81 12.04 -7.28 12.02
C ALA A 81 12.64 -7.19 13.42
N VAL A 82 12.87 -5.99 13.94
CA VAL A 82 13.38 -5.78 15.31
C VAL A 82 12.38 -6.26 16.35
N ALA A 83 11.09 -5.92 16.19
CA ALA A 83 10.03 -6.40 17.08
C ALA A 83 9.94 -7.92 17.08
N GLY A 84 10.11 -8.57 15.92
CA GLY A 84 10.17 -10.03 15.81
C GLY A 84 11.34 -10.63 16.60
N ILE A 85 12.54 -10.06 16.49
CA ILE A 85 13.71 -10.50 17.26
C ILE A 85 13.46 -10.32 18.76
N LEU A 86 12.94 -9.17 19.19
CA LEU A 86 12.60 -8.92 20.60
C LEU A 86 11.50 -9.86 21.11
N ALA A 87 10.50 -10.17 20.29
CA ALA A 87 9.47 -11.13 20.62
C ALA A 87 10.04 -12.54 20.81
N LEU A 88 11.04 -12.94 20.03
CA LEU A 88 11.75 -14.21 20.23
C LEU A 88 12.52 -14.24 21.56
N TYR A 89 13.21 -13.15 21.93
CA TYR A 89 13.86 -13.04 23.24
C TYR A 89 12.84 -13.07 24.39
N LEU A 90 11.75 -12.31 24.28
CA LEU A 90 10.66 -12.32 25.26
C LEU A 90 10.09 -13.74 25.42
N LEU A 91 9.84 -14.42 24.30
CA LEU A 91 9.36 -15.80 24.31
C LEU A 91 10.36 -16.69 25.05
N LEU A 92 11.66 -16.62 24.74
CA LEU A 92 12.71 -17.37 25.44
C LEU A 92 12.67 -17.14 26.96
N PHE A 93 12.60 -15.88 27.40
CA PHE A 93 12.48 -15.56 28.83
C PHE A 93 11.19 -16.11 29.45
N LEU A 94 10.07 -16.07 28.75
CA LEU A 94 8.81 -16.68 29.18
C LEU A 94 8.93 -18.20 29.34
N LEU A 95 9.61 -18.88 28.41
CA LEU A 95 9.85 -20.32 28.51
C LEU A 95 10.73 -20.64 29.73
N LEU A 96 11.80 -19.89 29.96
CA LEU A 96 12.66 -20.05 31.13
C LEU A 96 11.88 -19.80 32.42
N ALA A 97 11.06 -18.74 32.48
CA ALA A 97 10.21 -18.44 33.64
C ALA A 97 9.18 -19.54 33.90
N THR A 98 8.58 -20.09 32.84
CA THR A 98 7.64 -21.21 32.94
C THR A 98 8.33 -22.47 33.44
N ALA A 99 9.50 -22.80 32.91
CA ALA A 99 10.30 -23.94 33.36
C ALA A 99 10.76 -23.78 34.81
N ALA A 100 11.16 -22.58 35.23
CA ALA A 100 11.48 -22.28 36.62
C ALA A 100 10.26 -22.42 37.54
N GLY A 101 9.09 -21.94 37.11
CA GLY A 101 7.83 -22.12 37.83
C GLY A 101 7.48 -23.60 38.02
N PHE A 102 7.56 -24.40 36.96
CA PHE A 102 7.36 -25.85 37.06
C PHE A 102 8.43 -26.54 37.90
N THR A 103 9.68 -26.07 37.88
CA THR A 103 10.75 -26.61 38.73
C THR A 103 10.38 -26.55 40.20
N VAL A 104 9.77 -25.44 40.66
CA VAL A 104 9.29 -25.30 42.03
C VAL A 104 8.16 -26.29 42.32
N LEU A 105 7.22 -26.46 41.39
CA LEU A 105 6.11 -27.42 41.50
C LEU A 105 6.58 -28.88 41.62
N PHE A 106 7.69 -29.24 40.98
CA PHE A 106 8.27 -30.60 41.01
C PHE A 106 9.32 -30.80 42.12
N GLY A 107 9.32 -29.96 43.16
CA GLY A 107 10.20 -30.10 44.32
C GLY A 107 11.66 -29.76 44.02
N GLY A 108 11.90 -28.74 43.18
CA GLY A 108 13.23 -28.23 42.85
C GLY A 108 13.96 -29.04 41.77
N ARG A 109 13.30 -30.04 41.15
CA ARG A 109 13.90 -30.78 40.02
C ARG A 109 13.83 -29.97 38.73
N TRP A 110 14.88 -29.18 38.49
CA TRP A 110 15.13 -28.41 37.27
C TRP A 110 14.77 -29.13 35.96
N TRP A 111 15.27 -30.35 35.74
CA TRP A 111 15.00 -31.13 34.52
C TRP A 111 13.50 -31.37 34.23
N ALA A 112 12.66 -31.48 35.26
CA ALA A 112 11.24 -31.82 35.16
C ALA A 112 10.44 -30.58 34.79
N GLY A 113 10.88 -29.40 35.25
CA GLY A 113 10.32 -28.13 34.82
C GLY A 113 10.50 -27.91 33.32
N PHE A 114 11.72 -28.13 32.80
CA PHE A 114 12.00 -28.02 31.37
C PHE A 114 11.22 -29.05 30.53
N LEU A 115 11.14 -30.31 30.98
CA LEU A 115 10.37 -31.35 30.28
C LEU A 115 8.87 -31.03 30.25
N ALA A 116 8.31 -30.55 31.36
CA ALA A 116 6.90 -30.16 31.42
C ALA A 116 6.60 -28.99 30.47
N THR A 117 7.45 -27.94 30.48
CA THR A 117 7.32 -26.81 29.55
C THR A 117 7.44 -27.26 28.09
N ALA A 118 8.39 -28.14 27.77
CA ALA A 118 8.54 -28.70 26.43
C ALA A 118 7.31 -29.49 25.98
N GLY A 119 6.73 -30.31 26.87
CA GLY A 119 5.51 -31.08 26.59
C GLY A 119 4.32 -30.18 26.29
N VAL A 120 4.11 -29.12 27.09
CA VAL A 120 3.05 -28.13 26.84
C VAL A 120 3.26 -27.44 25.49
N LEU A 121 4.50 -27.04 25.18
CA LEU A 121 4.82 -26.37 23.91
C LEU A 121 4.59 -27.29 22.70
N LEU A 122 4.91 -28.57 22.81
CA LEU A 122 4.69 -29.57 21.76
C LEU A 122 3.19 -29.68 21.44
N LEU A 123 2.33 -29.74 22.46
CA LEU A 123 0.88 -29.75 22.25
C LEU A 123 0.39 -28.51 21.50
N ILE A 124 0.87 -27.33 21.88
CA ILE A 124 0.54 -26.07 21.19
C ILE A 124 1.01 -26.12 19.73
N ILE A 125 2.25 -26.55 19.47
CA ILE A 125 2.81 -26.68 18.12
C ILE A 125 1.99 -27.67 17.28
N ALA A 126 1.58 -28.80 17.84
CA ALA A 126 0.78 -29.79 17.13
C ALA A 126 -0.60 -29.23 16.72
N VAL A 127 -1.26 -28.48 17.60
CA VAL A 127 -2.54 -27.84 17.30
C VAL A 127 -2.38 -26.73 16.26
N LEU A 128 -1.45 -25.79 16.46
CA LEU A 128 -1.24 -24.67 15.55
C LEU A 128 -0.73 -25.15 14.18
N GLY A 129 0.23 -26.07 14.17
CA GLY A 129 0.78 -26.68 12.95
C GLY A 129 -0.29 -27.47 12.19
N GLY A 130 -1.13 -28.23 12.91
CA GLY A 130 -2.27 -28.93 12.34
C GLY A 130 -3.28 -27.97 11.68
N LEU A 131 -3.69 -26.93 12.41
CA LEU A 131 -4.61 -25.90 11.88
C LEU A 131 -3.99 -25.15 10.69
N GLY A 132 -2.71 -24.80 10.77
CA GLY A 132 -1.97 -24.16 9.70
C GLY A 132 -1.90 -25.02 8.44
N ALA A 133 -1.56 -26.31 8.59
CA ALA A 133 -1.53 -27.26 7.49
C ALA A 133 -2.92 -27.44 6.84
N MET A 134 -3.99 -27.46 7.63
CA MET A 134 -5.36 -27.51 7.11
C MET A 134 -5.70 -26.26 6.28
N LYS A 135 -5.30 -25.07 6.74
CA LYS A 135 -5.52 -23.80 6.03
C LYS A 135 -4.70 -23.73 4.75
N PHE A 136 -3.42 -24.12 4.78
CA PHE A 136 -2.55 -24.19 3.59
C PHE A 136 -3.07 -25.17 2.54
N LYS A 137 -3.54 -26.34 2.97
CA LYS A 137 -4.16 -27.32 2.06
C LYS A 137 -5.43 -26.75 1.39
N LYS A 138 -6.14 -25.86 2.07
CA LYS A 138 -7.35 -25.19 1.55
C LYS A 138 -7.02 -24.01 0.64
N SER A 139 -5.90 -23.30 0.86
CA SER A 139 -5.46 -22.18 0.02
C SER A 139 -4.78 -22.62 -1.28
N GLY A 140 -4.19 -23.82 -1.34
CA GLY A 140 -3.63 -24.40 -2.57
C GLY A 140 -4.65 -24.60 -3.71
N GLN A 141 -5.94 -24.46 -3.42
CA GLN A 141 -7.03 -24.50 -4.40
C GLN A 141 -7.17 -23.21 -5.21
N TYR A 142 -6.60 -22.08 -4.75
CA TYR A 142 -6.55 -20.82 -5.50
C TYR A 142 -5.14 -20.62 -6.05
N LYS A 143 -4.82 -21.33 -7.12
CA LYS A 143 -3.63 -21.03 -7.93
C LYS A 143 -3.90 -19.76 -8.74
N ALA A 144 -3.49 -18.61 -8.21
CA ALA A 144 -3.33 -17.42 -9.04
C ALA A 144 -2.21 -17.74 -10.04
N ASP A 145 -2.56 -17.90 -11.32
CA ASP A 145 -1.62 -18.06 -12.42
C ASP A 145 -1.51 -16.71 -13.15
N PRO A 146 -0.72 -15.75 -12.63
CA PRO A 146 -0.59 -14.43 -13.23
C PRO A 146 0.03 -14.48 -14.62
N VAL A 147 0.83 -15.52 -14.93
CA VAL A 147 1.40 -15.72 -16.26
C VAL A 147 0.37 -16.34 -17.19
N GLY A 148 -0.36 -17.37 -16.75
CA GLY A 148 -1.41 -18.01 -17.53
C GLY A 148 -2.55 -17.06 -17.92
N GLY A 149 -2.89 -16.08 -17.06
CA GLY A 149 -3.83 -15.01 -17.39
C GLY A 149 -3.35 -14.16 -18.58
N VAL A 150 -2.12 -13.65 -18.50
CA VAL A 150 -1.51 -12.82 -19.55
C VAL A 150 -1.37 -13.59 -20.87
N THR A 151 -0.98 -14.88 -20.83
CA THR A 151 -0.89 -15.69 -22.04
C THR A 151 -2.26 -15.94 -22.67
N LYS A 152 -3.32 -16.09 -21.86
CA LYS A 152 -4.69 -16.29 -22.33
C LYS A 152 -5.21 -15.06 -23.06
N ASP A 153 -4.93 -13.88 -22.52
CA ASP A 153 -5.33 -12.59 -23.10
C ASP A 153 -4.61 -12.33 -24.43
N VAL A 154 -3.29 -12.60 -24.49
CA VAL A 154 -2.51 -12.48 -25.73
C VAL A 154 -3.00 -13.45 -26.80
N ASN A 155 -3.34 -14.68 -26.43
CA ASN A 155 -3.82 -15.68 -27.37
C ASN A 155 -5.25 -15.40 -27.85
N ALA A 156 -6.10 -14.83 -26.99
CA ALA A 156 -7.43 -14.35 -27.36
C ALA A 156 -7.36 -13.21 -28.39
N PHE A 157 -6.43 -12.27 -28.19
CA PHE A 157 -6.17 -11.20 -29.15
C PHE A 157 -5.70 -11.74 -30.51
N LYS A 158 -4.75 -12.68 -30.50
CA LYS A 158 -4.23 -13.31 -31.73
C LYS A 158 -5.33 -14.04 -32.53
N LYS A 159 -6.29 -14.65 -31.84
CA LYS A 159 -7.41 -15.38 -32.45
C LYS A 159 -8.50 -14.45 -32.99
N GLY A 160 -8.68 -13.27 -32.39
CA GLY A 160 -9.59 -12.24 -32.88
C GLY A 160 -9.09 -11.55 -34.17
N LEU A 161 -7.77 -11.50 -34.37
CA LEU A 161 -7.13 -10.91 -35.55
C LEU A 161 -7.06 -11.85 -36.77
N SER A 162 -7.26 -13.15 -36.57
CA SER A 162 -7.17 -14.17 -37.61
C SER A 162 -8.55 -14.61 -38.16
N LYS A 163 -9.60 -13.80 -37.94
CA LYS A 163 -10.98 -14.07 -38.33
C LYS A 163 -11.54 -12.90 -39.11
#